data_AF-A0A8T0YZ26-F1
#
_entry.id   AF-A0A8T0YZ26-F1
#
_cell.length_a   1.000
_cell.length_b   1.000
_cell.length_c   1.000
_cell.angle_alpha   90.00
_cell.angle_beta   90.00
_cell.angle_gamma   90.00
#
_symmetry.space_group_name_H-M   'P 1'
#
loop_
_entity.id
_entity.type
_entity.pdbx_description
1 polymer ?
#
loop_
_entity_poly.entity_id
_entity_poly.type
_entity_poly.pdbx_seq_one_letter_code
_entity_poly.pdbx_strand_id
1 'polypeptide(L)'
;MATTARHGGASSCAHEGHVHDHTHDHTHDHDGDDDLNELDLAFDPTLASCCERDEHEYKKAMKLKAVLTAHDPTSGAVRMRQQLFQPPATATPHSSVVAPQVPQPTQPRVSDSESDSDFDDSDDEFGMEVMLAARRKQLEQQFQKTAQDAADGYGVVLDVALPQLVQELQNEPDVPRVALVVDSDAAEAPGFLQAMRGEMAAVAQRFLGTKFYVANTARDEDSLRQLRLASVPALAAFRRGERVDSIVLNPKALVAELEVLWEARFLPWLTKCNVLTSERQASQNNQSKSRRKKHADEDETEHEGFDCGVDGCRLRFGYKHEHVGTSQQTKDDIAAWRQSPA
;
A
#
# COMPACT_ATOMS: atom_id res chain seq x y z
N MET A 1 -41.57 26.78 -51.14
CA MET A 1 -42.58 26.18 -52.04
C MET A 1 -42.35 24.68 -52.06
N ALA A 2 -43.40 23.91 -51.71
CA ALA A 2 -43.75 22.54 -52.15
C ALA A 2 -42.67 21.41 -52.17
N THR A 3 -42.88 20.15 -51.78
CA THR A 3 -43.78 19.35 -50.91
C THR A 3 -43.37 17.87 -51.11
N THR A 4 -43.25 17.11 -50.01
CA THR A 4 -43.57 15.66 -49.80
C THR A 4 -43.23 14.55 -50.83
N ALA A 5 -42.64 13.43 -50.37
CA ALA A 5 -43.30 12.10 -50.24
C ALA A 5 -42.37 10.99 -49.65
N ARG A 6 -43.03 9.98 -49.04
CA ARG A 6 -42.57 8.85 -48.20
C ARG A 6 -42.21 7.55 -48.96
N HIS A 7 -41.71 6.58 -48.17
CA HIS A 7 -41.59 5.11 -48.31
C HIS A 7 -40.15 4.65 -48.60
N GLY A 8 -39.56 3.63 -47.97
CA GLY A 8 -39.98 2.62 -46.98
C GLY A 8 -38.96 1.46 -47.04
N GLY A 9 -38.83 0.66 -45.96
CA GLY A 9 -38.20 -0.68 -46.03
C GLY A 9 -36.98 -0.89 -45.13
N ALA A 10 -37.22 -1.52 -43.98
CA ALA A 10 -36.22 -2.21 -43.17
C ALA A 10 -35.86 -3.55 -43.84
N SER A 11 -34.61 -4.02 -43.69
CA SER A 11 -34.24 -5.41 -43.97
C SER A 11 -33.43 -5.98 -42.81
N SER A 12 -34.12 -6.79 -42.02
CA SER A 12 -33.61 -7.82 -41.13
C SER A 12 -33.39 -9.09 -41.95
N CYS A 13 -32.34 -9.86 -41.62
CA CYS A 13 -32.25 -11.27 -42.02
C CYS A 13 -31.51 -12.05 -40.92
N ALA A 14 -32.32 -12.64 -40.03
CA ALA A 14 -31.97 -13.79 -39.20
C ALA A 14 -32.20 -15.08 -40.03
N HIS A 15 -31.49 -16.17 -39.69
CA HIS A 15 -31.92 -17.51 -40.08
C HIS A 15 -31.76 -18.49 -38.91
N GLU A 16 -32.87 -19.16 -38.63
CA GLU A 16 -33.17 -20.08 -37.53
C GLU A 16 -32.51 -21.46 -37.69
N GLY A 17 -32.57 -22.22 -36.59
CA GLY A 17 -31.98 -23.54 -36.40
C GLY A 17 -32.61 -24.69 -37.19
N HIS A 18 -31.94 -25.83 -37.14
CA HIS A 18 -32.57 -27.13 -37.36
C HIS A 18 -31.97 -28.19 -36.44
N VAL A 19 -32.86 -28.94 -35.81
CA VAL A 19 -32.65 -30.03 -34.87
C VAL A 19 -32.64 -31.33 -35.68
N HIS A 20 -31.70 -32.23 -35.45
CA HIS A 20 -31.82 -33.62 -35.89
C HIS A 20 -31.67 -34.56 -34.70
N ASP A 21 -32.83 -35.04 -34.29
CA ASP A 21 -33.10 -36.28 -33.58
C ASP A 21 -32.72 -37.47 -34.48
N HIS A 22 -31.91 -38.40 -33.96
CA HIS A 22 -31.74 -39.74 -34.52
C HIS A 22 -31.62 -40.74 -33.38
N THR A 23 -32.79 -41.26 -33.00
CA THR A 23 -32.97 -42.60 -32.47
C THR A 23 -32.35 -43.64 -33.40
N HIS A 24 -31.41 -44.45 -32.89
CA HIS A 24 -31.13 -45.78 -33.42
C HIS A 24 -31.13 -46.78 -32.26
N ASP A 25 -32.30 -47.37 -32.05
CA ASP A 25 -32.46 -48.69 -31.46
C ASP A 25 -32.07 -49.72 -32.53
N HIS A 26 -30.96 -50.41 -32.31
CA HIS A 26 -30.65 -51.68 -32.96
C HIS A 26 -30.09 -52.62 -31.93
N THR A 27 -31.01 -53.35 -31.31
CA THR A 27 -30.77 -54.69 -30.76
C THR A 27 -30.25 -55.60 -31.87
N HIS A 28 -28.96 -55.89 -31.83
CA HIS A 28 -28.40 -57.10 -32.44
C HIS A 28 -27.41 -57.71 -31.44
N ASP A 29 -27.85 -58.82 -30.84
CA ASP A 29 -26.98 -59.84 -30.29
C ASP A 29 -25.94 -60.25 -31.35
N HIS A 30 -24.67 -60.04 -31.04
CA HIS A 30 -23.61 -60.92 -31.53
C HIS A 30 -22.41 -60.83 -30.57
N ASP A 31 -22.16 -61.94 -29.89
CA ASP A 31 -20.88 -62.27 -29.26
C ASP A 31 -19.70 -61.96 -30.19
N GLY A 32 -18.68 -61.28 -29.66
CA GLY A 32 -17.39 -61.18 -30.35
C GLY A 32 -16.58 -59.96 -29.94
N ASP A 33 -15.74 -60.13 -28.93
CA ASP A 33 -14.40 -59.54 -28.83
C ASP A 33 -14.22 -58.06 -29.24
N ASP A 34 -14.71 -57.12 -28.42
CA ASP A 34 -14.16 -55.76 -28.40
C ASP A 34 -13.07 -55.69 -27.32
N ASP A 35 -11.91 -56.26 -27.70
CA ASP A 35 -10.61 -55.84 -27.18
C ASP A 35 -10.55 -54.32 -27.37
N LEU A 36 -10.70 -53.60 -26.26
CA LEU A 36 -10.67 -52.16 -26.19
C LEU A 36 -9.45 -51.66 -26.98
N ASN A 37 -9.71 -50.88 -28.02
CA ASN A 37 -8.72 -50.20 -28.85
C ASN A 37 -7.97 -49.13 -28.00
N GLU A 38 -7.26 -49.55 -26.96
CA GLU A 38 -6.34 -48.74 -26.14
C GLU A 38 -5.19 -48.19 -27.00
N LEU A 39 -4.90 -48.86 -28.11
CA LEU A 39 -3.93 -48.43 -29.10
C LEU A 39 -4.43 -47.27 -29.98
N ASP A 40 -5.74 -47.08 -30.15
CA ASP A 40 -6.32 -46.05 -31.04
C ASP A 40 -6.53 -44.70 -30.31
N LEU A 41 -6.76 -44.75 -28.99
CA LEU A 41 -6.71 -43.57 -28.11
C LEU A 41 -5.29 -43.02 -27.91
N ALA A 42 -4.26 -43.85 -28.10
CA ALA A 42 -2.85 -43.44 -28.00
C ALA A 42 -2.36 -42.63 -29.22
N PHE A 43 -3.12 -42.65 -30.33
CA PHE A 43 -2.79 -41.94 -31.57
C PHE A 43 -3.87 -40.93 -31.98
N ASP A 44 -4.69 -40.45 -31.03
CA ASP A 44 -5.59 -39.32 -31.31
C ASP A 44 -4.77 -38.02 -31.42
N PRO A 45 -4.67 -37.43 -32.64
CA PRO A 45 -3.87 -36.22 -32.87
C PRO A 45 -4.42 -34.98 -32.13
N THR A 46 -5.70 -34.99 -31.75
CA THR A 46 -6.32 -33.90 -31.01
C THR A 46 -5.98 -33.98 -29.52
N LEU A 47 -5.94 -35.19 -28.93
CA LEU A 47 -5.48 -35.41 -27.55
C LEU A 47 -3.97 -35.24 -27.41
N ALA A 48 -3.19 -35.70 -28.39
CA ALA A 48 -1.73 -35.50 -28.42
C ALA A 48 -1.36 -34.00 -28.42
N SER A 49 -2.09 -33.16 -29.17
CA SER A 49 -1.87 -31.71 -29.19
C SER A 49 -2.26 -30.99 -27.88
N CYS A 50 -3.21 -31.55 -27.13
CA CYS A 50 -3.61 -31.04 -25.82
C CYS A 50 -2.57 -31.42 -24.76
N CYS A 51 -2.14 -32.68 -24.74
CA CYS A 51 -1.10 -33.15 -23.82
C CYS A 51 0.27 -32.51 -24.11
N GLU A 52 0.64 -32.28 -25.37
CA GLU A 52 1.88 -31.58 -25.73
C GLU A 52 1.87 -30.12 -25.28
N ARG A 53 0.71 -29.45 -25.39
CA ARG A 53 0.53 -28.09 -24.88
C ARG A 53 0.67 -28.05 -23.37
N ASP A 54 0.02 -28.97 -22.66
CA ASP A 54 0.09 -29.08 -21.20
C ASP A 54 1.51 -29.40 -20.72
N GLU A 55 2.24 -30.26 -21.43
CA GLU A 55 3.65 -30.57 -21.11
C GLU A 55 4.55 -29.35 -21.30
N HIS A 56 4.32 -28.56 -22.36
CA HIS A 56 5.08 -27.34 -22.62
C HIS A 56 4.76 -26.24 -21.59
N GLU A 57 3.49 -26.10 -21.19
CA GLU A 57 3.07 -25.19 -20.12
C GLU A 57 3.66 -25.60 -18.78
N TYR A 58 3.67 -26.90 -18.47
CA TYR A 58 4.31 -27.44 -17.28
C TYR A 58 5.83 -27.19 -17.28
N LYS A 59 6.53 -27.42 -18.40
CA LYS A 59 7.96 -27.12 -18.54
C LYS A 59 8.26 -25.63 -18.35
N LYS A 60 7.43 -24.75 -18.92
CA LYS A 60 7.53 -23.29 -18.72
C LYS A 60 7.30 -22.90 -17.27
N ALA A 61 6.26 -23.44 -16.63
CA ALA A 61 5.95 -23.19 -15.22
C ALA A 61 7.10 -23.67 -14.31
N MET A 62 7.69 -24.82 -14.59
CA MET A 62 8.82 -25.35 -13.84
C MET A 62 10.09 -24.53 -14.05
N LYS A 63 10.36 -24.05 -15.28
CA LYS A 63 11.48 -23.14 -15.55
C LYS A 63 11.30 -21.80 -14.82
N LEU A 64 10.11 -21.23 -14.86
CA LEU A 64 9.79 -20.00 -14.14
C LEU A 64 9.90 -20.21 -12.63
N LYS A 65 9.36 -21.32 -12.10
CA LYS A 65 9.51 -21.70 -10.69
C LYS A 65 10.98 -21.84 -10.30
N ALA A 66 11.82 -22.44 -11.13
CA ALA A 66 13.25 -22.58 -10.86
C ALA A 66 13.96 -21.22 -10.76
N VAL A 67 13.67 -20.30 -11.70
CA VAL A 67 14.20 -18.93 -11.68
C VAL A 67 13.73 -18.17 -10.44
N LEU A 68 12.42 -18.20 -10.15
CA LEU A 68 11.85 -17.53 -8.97
C LEU A 68 12.41 -18.11 -7.67
N THR A 69 12.62 -19.42 -7.60
CA THR A 69 13.22 -20.06 -6.40
C THR A 69 14.71 -19.75 -6.27
N ALA A 70 15.44 -19.63 -7.37
CA ALA A 70 16.87 -19.27 -7.36
C ALA A 70 17.10 -17.83 -6.86
N HIS A 71 16.17 -16.93 -7.17
CA HIS A 71 16.25 -15.51 -6.79
C HIS A 71 15.35 -15.14 -5.60
N ASP A 72 14.69 -16.09 -4.95
CA ASP A 72 13.89 -15.82 -3.76
C ASP A 72 14.83 -15.61 -2.54
N PRO A 73 14.87 -14.38 -1.97
CA PRO A 73 15.74 -14.03 -0.85
C PRO A 73 15.42 -14.83 0.43
N THR A 74 14.21 -15.35 0.55
CA THR A 74 13.75 -16.14 1.70
C THR A 74 14.39 -17.53 1.68
N SER A 75 14.55 -18.14 0.50
CA SER A 75 15.20 -19.45 0.31
C SER A 75 16.65 -19.46 0.78
N GLY A 76 17.40 -18.39 0.49
CA GLY A 76 18.78 -18.22 0.92
C GLY A 76 18.90 -18.14 2.44
N ALA A 77 18.04 -17.35 3.08
CA ALA A 77 17.99 -17.22 4.54
C ALA A 77 17.61 -18.53 5.25
N VAL A 78 16.69 -19.30 4.67
CA VAL A 78 16.30 -20.64 5.19
C VAL A 78 17.44 -21.65 5.02
N ARG A 79 18.13 -21.67 3.88
CA ARG A 79 19.28 -22.56 3.64
C ARG A 79 20.45 -22.27 4.58
N MET A 80 20.76 -20.99 4.79
CA MET A 80 21.75 -20.54 5.78
C MET A 80 21.37 -20.98 7.19
N ARG A 81 20.10 -20.84 7.56
CA ARG A 81 19.60 -21.28 8.88
C ARG A 81 19.67 -22.80 9.03
N GLN A 82 19.42 -23.58 7.99
CA GLN A 82 19.56 -25.05 8.03
C GLN A 82 21.03 -25.50 8.13
N GLN A 83 21.98 -24.76 7.55
CA GLN A 83 23.42 -25.03 7.71
C GLN A 83 23.93 -24.73 9.13
N LEU A 84 23.36 -23.73 9.80
CA LEU A 84 23.70 -23.38 11.18
C LEU A 84 23.12 -24.35 12.22
N PHE A 85 22.10 -25.13 11.87
CA PHE A 85 21.45 -26.13 12.72
C PHE A 85 21.73 -27.57 12.26
N GLN A 86 22.96 -27.86 11.81
CA GLN A 86 23.38 -29.24 11.56
C GLN A 86 23.76 -29.88 12.92
N PRO A 87 22.96 -30.81 13.49
CA PRO A 87 23.38 -31.52 14.70
C PRO A 87 24.60 -32.39 14.39
N PRO A 88 25.54 -32.57 15.34
CA PRO A 88 26.76 -33.34 15.10
C PRO A 88 26.42 -34.78 14.72
N ALA A 89 27.06 -35.28 13.67
CA ALA A 89 26.95 -36.66 13.23
C ALA A 89 27.44 -37.61 14.34
N THR A 90 26.51 -38.23 15.04
CA THR A 90 26.77 -39.42 15.84
C THR A 90 26.49 -40.66 15.02
N ALA A 91 27.49 -41.54 15.00
CA ALA A 91 27.46 -42.83 14.35
C ALA A 91 26.26 -43.70 14.82
N THR A 92 25.68 -44.39 13.82
CA THR A 92 24.83 -45.60 13.78
C THR A 92 24.75 -46.48 15.06
N PRO A 93 23.66 -47.27 15.32
CA PRO A 93 23.00 -48.09 14.29
C PRO A 93 21.48 -48.41 14.43
N HIS A 94 20.91 -48.85 13.29
CA HIS A 94 19.68 -49.63 13.04
C HIS A 94 18.39 -49.34 13.84
N SER A 95 17.37 -48.84 13.15
CA SER A 95 16.01 -49.40 13.29
C SER A 95 15.21 -49.19 12.01
N SER A 96 14.64 -50.29 11.53
CA SER A 96 13.88 -50.43 10.30
C SER A 96 12.50 -49.79 10.46
N VAL A 97 12.23 -48.73 9.68
CA VAL A 97 10.86 -48.35 9.33
C VAL A 97 10.83 -48.05 7.84
N VAL A 98 10.10 -48.90 7.13
CA VAL A 98 9.82 -48.82 5.70
C VAL A 98 8.97 -47.59 5.44
N ALA A 99 9.51 -46.64 4.66
CA ALA A 99 8.74 -45.60 3.98
C ALA A 99 9.04 -45.68 2.47
N PRO A 100 8.05 -45.42 1.59
CA PRO A 100 8.16 -45.72 0.16
C PRO A 100 9.24 -44.85 -0.50
N GLN A 101 10.18 -45.50 -1.18
CA GLN A 101 11.19 -44.83 -1.99
C GLN A 101 10.52 -44.18 -3.21
N VAL A 102 10.54 -42.85 -3.25
CA VAL A 102 10.31 -42.09 -4.49
C VAL A 102 11.58 -42.23 -5.34
N PRO A 103 11.50 -42.68 -6.61
CA PRO A 103 12.66 -42.80 -7.47
C PRO A 103 13.32 -41.44 -7.69
N GLN A 104 14.60 -41.35 -7.32
CA GLN A 104 15.47 -40.23 -7.62
C GLN A 104 15.71 -40.21 -9.15
N PRO A 105 15.43 -39.10 -9.87
CA PRO A 105 15.77 -39.05 -11.29
C PRO A 105 17.28 -38.97 -11.45
N THR A 106 17.80 -39.95 -12.19
CA THR A 106 19.16 -40.02 -12.72
C THR A 106 19.49 -38.71 -13.44
N GLN A 107 20.49 -37.97 -12.95
CA GLN A 107 21.00 -36.81 -13.69
C GLN A 107 21.65 -37.28 -15.00
N PRO A 108 21.27 -36.73 -16.16
CA PRO A 108 22.03 -36.92 -17.38
C PRO A 108 23.34 -36.13 -17.26
N ARG A 109 24.46 -36.84 -17.40
CA ARG A 109 25.76 -36.27 -17.78
C ARG A 109 25.60 -35.60 -19.15
N VAL A 110 25.55 -34.27 -19.17
CA VAL A 110 25.82 -33.45 -20.36
C VAL A 110 27.31 -33.10 -20.28
N SER A 111 28.18 -33.89 -20.91
CA SER A 111 28.78 -33.60 -22.24
C SER A 111 29.18 -32.14 -22.38
N ASP A 112 30.46 -31.90 -22.11
CA ASP A 112 31.20 -30.71 -22.48
C ASP A 112 31.07 -30.50 -23.99
N SER A 113 30.36 -29.45 -24.38
CA SER A 113 30.48 -28.84 -25.69
C SER A 113 30.80 -27.39 -25.47
N GLU A 114 32.09 -27.11 -25.60
CA GLU A 114 32.71 -25.82 -25.87
C GLU A 114 31.84 -24.99 -26.82
N SER A 115 31.18 -23.99 -26.25
CA SER A 115 30.56 -22.90 -27.00
C SER A 115 31.17 -21.62 -26.47
N ASP A 116 32.26 -21.20 -27.12
CA ASP A 116 32.79 -19.85 -27.05
C ASP A 116 31.73 -18.89 -27.58
N SER A 117 30.89 -18.42 -26.68
CA SER A 117 30.18 -17.16 -26.86
C SER A 117 30.83 -16.16 -25.91
N ASP A 118 31.74 -15.36 -26.47
CA ASP A 118 32.21 -14.10 -25.91
C ASP A 118 31.01 -13.16 -25.77
N PHE A 119 30.19 -13.39 -24.75
CA PHE A 119 29.31 -12.37 -24.21
C PHE A 119 30.20 -11.50 -23.32
N ASP A 120 30.57 -10.35 -23.86
CA ASP A 120 31.06 -9.18 -23.13
C ASP A 120 29.94 -8.71 -22.19
N ASP A 121 29.69 -9.50 -21.14
CA ASP A 121 28.91 -9.11 -19.97
C ASP A 121 29.87 -8.27 -19.11
N SER A 122 30.28 -7.12 -19.64
CA SER A 122 30.89 -6.07 -18.85
C SER A 122 29.79 -5.53 -17.93
N ASP A 123 29.53 -6.30 -16.87
CA ASP A 123 28.74 -5.89 -15.73
C ASP A 123 29.21 -4.50 -15.33
N ASP A 124 28.34 -3.51 -15.51
CA ASP A 124 28.47 -2.17 -14.92
C ASP A 124 28.31 -2.32 -13.40
N GLU A 125 29.28 -3.00 -12.76
CA GLU A 125 29.36 -3.27 -11.32
C GLU A 125 29.34 -1.94 -10.54
N PHE A 126 29.90 -0.88 -11.13
CA PHE A 126 29.82 0.49 -10.62
C PHE A 126 28.41 1.09 -10.71
N GLY A 127 27.62 0.77 -11.73
CA GLY A 127 26.25 1.26 -11.88
C GLY A 127 25.30 0.65 -10.85
N MET A 128 25.42 -0.66 -10.61
CA MET A 128 24.63 -1.36 -9.59
C MET A 128 25.02 -0.94 -8.17
N GLU A 129 26.31 -0.84 -7.87
CA GLU A 129 26.80 -0.39 -6.56
C GLU A 129 26.35 1.05 -6.26
N VAL A 130 26.41 1.95 -7.25
CA VAL A 130 25.93 3.34 -7.09
C VAL A 130 24.42 3.39 -6.83
N MET A 131 23.61 2.55 -7.51
CA MET A 131 22.18 2.47 -7.27
C MET A 131 21.86 1.95 -5.86
N LEU A 132 22.57 0.90 -5.42
CA LEU A 132 22.42 0.32 -4.08
C LEU A 132 22.87 1.32 -3.00
N ALA A 133 23.98 2.03 -3.21
CA ALA A 133 24.45 3.09 -2.32
C ALA A 133 23.45 4.26 -2.24
N ALA A 134 22.88 4.68 -3.37
CA ALA A 134 21.85 5.72 -3.41
C ALA A 134 20.58 5.26 -2.67
N ARG A 135 20.16 4.00 -2.86
CA ARG A 135 19.01 3.43 -2.15
C ARG A 135 19.25 3.33 -0.65
N ARG A 136 20.44 2.90 -0.23
CA ARG A 136 20.84 2.85 1.18
C ARG A 136 20.80 4.25 1.80
N LYS A 137 21.38 5.25 1.11
CA LYS A 137 21.36 6.64 1.58
C LYS A 137 19.94 7.20 1.67
N GLN A 138 19.08 6.91 0.70
CA GLN A 138 17.68 7.30 0.73
C GLN A 138 16.94 6.69 1.94
N LEU A 139 17.13 5.39 2.20
CA LEU A 139 16.54 4.72 3.35
C LEU A 139 17.07 5.29 4.66
N GLU A 140 18.38 5.52 4.75
CA GLU A 140 19.00 6.13 5.93
C GLU A 140 18.43 7.53 6.22
N GLN A 141 18.28 8.36 5.19
CA GLN A 141 17.63 9.67 5.31
C GLN A 141 16.17 9.56 5.77
N GLN A 142 15.43 8.57 5.27
CA GLN A 142 14.05 8.30 5.71
C GLN A 142 14.01 7.88 7.19
N PHE A 143 14.89 6.98 7.62
CA PHE A 143 14.97 6.57 9.02
C PHE A 143 15.35 7.73 9.95
N GLN A 144 16.34 8.54 9.56
CA GLN A 144 16.75 9.71 10.33
C GLN A 144 15.61 10.72 10.47
N LYS A 145 14.88 10.99 9.36
CA LYS A 145 13.72 11.88 9.40
C LYS A 145 12.63 11.35 10.34
N THR A 146 12.25 10.08 10.21
CA THR A 146 11.25 9.46 11.09
C THR A 146 11.69 9.47 12.56
N ALA A 147 12.97 9.24 12.84
CA ALA A 147 13.51 9.28 14.20
C ALA A 147 13.46 10.70 14.79
N GLN A 148 13.81 11.72 14.00
CA GLN A 148 13.66 13.11 14.41
C GLN A 148 12.19 13.48 14.63
N ASP A 149 11.30 13.01 13.73
CA ASP A 149 9.88 13.26 13.85
C ASP A 149 9.31 12.66 15.15
N ALA A 150 9.71 11.44 15.49
CA ALA A 150 9.36 10.78 16.74
C ALA A 150 9.95 11.48 17.98
N ALA A 151 11.19 11.98 17.89
CA ALA A 151 11.84 12.72 18.99
C ALA A 151 11.11 14.03 19.33
N ASP A 152 10.54 14.69 18.32
CA ASP A 152 9.71 15.89 18.49
C ASP A 152 8.24 15.58 18.88
N GLY A 153 7.88 14.29 18.96
CA GLY A 153 6.56 13.83 19.38
C GLY A 153 5.52 13.60 18.28
N TYR A 154 5.95 13.49 17.01
CA TYR A 154 5.06 13.25 15.87
C TYR A 154 5.25 11.84 15.30
N GLY A 155 4.22 11.30 14.64
CA GLY A 155 4.28 9.92 14.13
C GLY A 155 4.22 8.83 15.20
N VAL A 156 4.14 9.22 16.48
CA VAL A 156 4.11 8.33 17.65
C VAL A 156 3.01 8.76 18.62
N VAL A 157 2.64 7.86 19.52
CA VAL A 157 1.72 8.14 20.63
C VAL A 157 2.52 8.28 21.92
N LEU A 158 2.46 9.46 22.54
CA LEU A 158 3.19 9.80 23.76
C LEU A 158 2.37 9.50 25.01
N ASP A 159 3.00 8.95 26.05
CA ASP A 159 2.39 8.83 27.37
C ASP A 159 2.77 10.03 28.22
N VAL A 160 1.78 10.75 28.74
CA VAL A 160 2.00 11.96 29.55
C VAL A 160 1.06 12.00 30.76
N ALA A 161 1.45 12.73 31.80
CA ALA A 161 0.52 13.06 32.87
C ALA A 161 -0.47 14.15 32.39
N LEU A 162 -1.72 14.11 32.85
CA LEU A 162 -2.72 15.11 32.45
C LEU A 162 -2.28 16.58 32.66
N PRO A 163 -1.61 16.95 33.77
CA PRO A 163 -1.12 18.32 33.95
C PRO A 163 -0.05 18.73 32.93
N GLN A 164 0.77 17.78 32.47
CA GLN A 164 1.79 18.05 31.44
C GLN A 164 1.12 18.36 30.10
N LEU A 165 0.06 17.62 29.74
CA LEU A 165 -0.73 17.91 28.53
C LEU A 165 -1.34 19.31 28.58
N VAL A 166 -1.88 19.73 29.73
CA VAL A 166 -2.40 21.09 29.93
C VAL A 166 -1.31 22.13 29.68
N GLN A 167 -0.11 21.91 30.22
CA GLN A 167 1.02 22.81 30.04
C GLN A 167 1.46 22.89 28.55
N GLU A 168 1.51 21.76 27.85
CA GLU A 168 1.86 21.73 26.42
C GLU A 168 0.82 22.44 25.55
N LEU A 169 -0.47 22.30 25.86
CA LEU A 169 -1.55 23.01 25.17
C LEU A 169 -1.44 24.53 25.32
N GLN A 170 -0.92 25.01 26.46
CA GLN A 170 -0.67 26.44 26.71
C GLN A 170 0.61 26.93 26.02
N ASN A 171 1.66 26.12 25.98
CA ASN A 171 2.96 26.50 25.41
C ASN A 171 2.95 26.52 23.88
N GLU A 172 2.28 25.55 23.26
CA GLU A 172 2.24 25.38 21.81
C GLU A 172 0.78 25.27 21.32
N PRO A 173 -0.04 26.34 21.45
CA PRO A 173 -1.47 26.26 21.20
C PRO A 173 -1.81 25.92 19.74
N ASP A 174 -1.00 26.35 18.78
CA ASP A 174 -1.29 26.19 17.35
C ASP A 174 -1.22 24.73 16.87
N VAL A 175 -0.44 23.88 17.55
CA VAL A 175 -0.29 22.47 17.18
C VAL A 175 -1.56 21.69 17.56
N PRO A 176 -2.23 21.03 16.60
CA PRO A 176 -3.40 20.22 16.90
C PRO A 176 -3.00 18.93 17.64
N ARG A 177 -3.81 18.55 18.63
CA ARG A 177 -3.54 17.38 19.48
C ARG A 177 -4.77 16.50 19.64
N VAL A 178 -4.54 15.21 19.75
CA VAL A 178 -5.55 14.21 20.10
C VAL A 178 -5.07 13.47 21.33
N ALA A 179 -5.88 13.44 22.39
CA ALA A 179 -5.53 12.76 23.62
C ALA A 179 -6.58 11.73 24.03
N LEU A 180 -6.14 10.52 24.31
CA LEU A 180 -6.90 9.53 25.07
C LEU A 180 -6.63 9.77 26.56
N VAL A 181 -7.62 10.27 27.28
CA VAL A 181 -7.52 10.52 28.72
C VAL A 181 -8.08 9.34 29.48
N VAL A 182 -7.27 8.73 30.34
CA VAL A 182 -7.60 7.52 31.12
C VAL A 182 -7.22 7.71 32.59
N ASP A 183 -7.93 7.04 33.48
CA ASP A 183 -7.61 7.07 34.91
C ASP A 183 -6.48 6.06 35.22
N SER A 184 -5.43 6.53 35.89
CA SER A 184 -4.27 5.70 36.25
C SER A 184 -4.63 4.61 37.27
N ASP A 185 -5.62 4.88 38.12
CA ASP A 185 -6.06 3.96 39.19
C ASP A 185 -7.17 3.01 38.74
N ALA A 186 -7.85 3.34 37.64
CA ALA A 186 -8.89 2.47 37.10
C ALA A 186 -8.23 1.22 36.51
N ALA A 187 -8.73 0.05 36.92
CA ALA A 187 -8.43 -1.22 36.27
C ALA A 187 -9.09 -1.24 34.88
N GLU A 188 -8.61 -0.39 33.98
CA GLU A 188 -8.93 -0.41 32.57
C GLU A 188 -8.45 -1.73 31.99
N ALA A 189 -9.25 -2.31 31.09
CA ALA A 189 -8.86 -3.57 30.45
C ALA A 189 -7.53 -3.31 29.69
N PRO A 190 -6.42 -3.98 30.02
CA PRO A 190 -5.12 -3.70 29.39
C PRO A 190 -5.17 -3.87 27.86
N GLY A 191 -6.04 -4.78 27.38
CA GLY A 191 -6.31 -4.95 25.95
C GLY A 191 -6.98 -3.74 25.28
N PHE A 192 -7.85 -3.00 25.98
CA PHE A 192 -8.49 -1.80 25.45
C PHE A 192 -7.47 -0.69 25.17
N LEU A 193 -6.62 -0.38 26.15
CA LEU A 193 -5.58 0.64 26.00
C LEU A 193 -4.58 0.28 24.90
N GLN A 194 -4.16 -0.99 24.86
CA GLN A 194 -3.24 -1.46 23.83
C GLN A 194 -3.85 -1.35 22.43
N ALA A 195 -5.12 -1.72 22.26
CA ALA A 195 -5.81 -1.63 20.98
C ALA A 195 -6.01 -0.17 20.55
N MET A 196 -6.48 0.71 21.44
CA MET A 196 -6.60 2.15 21.18
C MET A 196 -5.26 2.78 20.80
N ARG A 197 -4.18 2.40 21.49
CA ARG A 197 -2.84 2.89 21.18
C ARG A 197 -2.39 2.45 19.79
N GLY A 198 -2.68 1.21 19.40
CA GLY A 198 -2.39 0.69 18.06
C GLY A 198 -3.05 1.53 16.96
N GLU A 199 -4.35 1.77 17.10
CA GLU A 199 -5.12 2.60 16.16
C GLU A 199 -4.61 4.05 16.11
N MET A 200 -4.39 4.67 17.27
CA MET A 200 -3.83 6.01 17.36
C MET A 200 -2.44 6.11 16.74
N ALA A 201 -1.60 5.08 16.91
CA ALA A 201 -0.26 5.06 16.33
C ALA A 201 -0.30 4.95 14.80
N ALA A 202 -1.19 4.12 14.25
CA ALA A 202 -1.39 4.03 12.81
C ALA A 202 -1.83 5.39 12.21
N VAL A 203 -2.69 6.11 12.92
CA VAL A 203 -3.14 7.45 12.50
C VAL A 203 -2.03 8.49 12.68
N ALA A 204 -1.26 8.44 13.77
CA ALA A 204 -0.15 9.37 14.02
C ALA A 204 0.90 9.30 12.90
N GLN A 205 1.21 8.11 12.40
CA GLN A 205 2.14 7.92 11.27
C GLN A 205 1.63 8.53 9.96
N ARG A 206 0.31 8.64 9.78
CA ARG A 206 -0.33 9.23 8.59
C ARG A 206 -0.45 10.76 8.69
N PHE A 207 -0.60 11.29 9.89
CA PHE A 207 -0.86 12.71 10.16
C PHE A 207 0.27 13.33 10.99
N LEU A 208 1.41 13.57 10.33
CA LEU A 208 2.63 14.07 10.97
C LEU A 208 2.56 15.53 11.45
N GLY A 209 1.46 16.25 11.21
CA GLY A 209 1.20 17.58 11.77
C GLY A 209 0.44 17.54 13.10
N THR A 210 -0.06 16.37 13.52
CA THR A 210 -0.88 16.19 14.72
C THR A 210 -0.14 15.36 15.76
N LYS A 211 -0.11 15.81 17.01
CA LYS A 211 0.46 15.04 18.12
C LYS A 211 -0.61 14.19 18.81
N PHE A 212 -0.27 12.94 19.12
CA PHE A 212 -1.17 11.98 19.75
C PHE A 212 -0.66 11.61 21.15
N TYR A 213 -1.57 11.59 22.13
CA TYR A 213 -1.23 11.36 23.53
C TYR A 213 -2.14 10.32 24.18
N VAL A 214 -1.58 9.55 25.11
CA VAL A 214 -2.31 8.88 26.18
C VAL A 214 -2.01 9.65 27.46
N ALA A 215 -3.03 10.32 27.99
CA ALA A 215 -2.91 11.16 29.15
C ALA A 215 -3.49 10.45 30.38
N ASN A 216 -2.64 10.21 31.37
CA ASN A 216 -3.01 9.56 32.61
C ASN A 216 -3.43 10.60 33.64
N THR A 217 -4.65 10.50 34.16
CA THR A 217 -5.10 11.32 35.30
C THR A 217 -4.88 10.56 36.61
N ALA A 218 -4.39 11.27 37.63
CA ALA A 218 -4.20 10.75 38.98
C ALA A 218 -5.24 11.39 39.90
N ARG A 219 -6.51 11.02 39.75
CA ARG A 219 -7.69 11.63 40.45
C ARG A 219 -7.69 13.16 40.47
N ASP A 220 -7.03 13.79 39.51
CA ASP A 220 -6.84 15.23 39.44
C ASP A 220 -8.02 15.85 38.68
N GLU A 221 -9.08 16.13 39.43
CA GLU A 221 -10.29 16.78 38.94
C GLU A 221 -10.01 18.17 38.37
N ASP A 222 -8.99 18.88 38.84
CA ASP A 222 -8.71 20.25 38.41
C ASP A 222 -8.17 20.26 36.97
N SER A 223 -7.26 19.35 36.64
CA SER A 223 -6.77 19.20 35.26
C SER A 223 -7.88 18.75 34.30
N LEU A 224 -8.77 17.86 34.72
CA LEU A 224 -9.94 17.46 33.91
C LEU A 224 -10.88 18.64 33.64
N ARG A 225 -11.14 19.47 34.66
CA ARG A 225 -11.95 20.69 34.54
C ARG A 225 -11.30 21.73 33.63
N GLN A 226 -9.98 21.92 33.71
CA GLN A 226 -9.24 22.82 32.82
C GLN A 226 -9.37 22.41 31.35
N LEU A 227 -9.33 21.10 31.07
CA LEU A 227 -9.55 20.54 29.73
C LEU A 227 -11.03 20.41 29.36
N ARG A 228 -11.95 20.81 30.26
CA ARG A 228 -13.41 20.74 30.12
C ARG A 228 -13.94 19.33 29.87
N LEU A 229 -13.26 18.29 30.32
CA LEU A 229 -13.66 16.90 30.11
C LEU A 229 -14.74 16.48 31.13
N ALA A 230 -15.78 15.81 30.65
CA ALA A 230 -16.93 15.44 31.50
C ALA A 230 -16.69 14.15 32.31
N SER A 231 -15.97 13.20 31.73
CA SER A 231 -15.66 11.92 32.36
C SER A 231 -14.46 11.26 31.68
N VAL A 232 -13.87 10.28 32.35
CA VAL A 232 -12.82 9.40 31.81
C VAL A 232 -13.32 7.94 31.84
N PRO A 233 -12.88 7.08 30.90
CA PRO A 233 -11.97 7.37 29.80
C PRO A 233 -12.65 8.16 28.67
N ALA A 234 -11.89 9.05 28.01
CA ALA A 234 -12.40 9.87 26.92
C ALA A 234 -11.36 10.14 25.84
N LEU A 235 -11.81 10.22 24.59
CA LEU A 235 -11.00 10.69 23.47
C LEU A 235 -11.31 12.18 23.25
N ALA A 236 -10.30 13.03 23.30
CA ALA A 236 -10.45 14.48 23.20
C ALA A 236 -9.61 15.06 22.05
N ALA A 237 -10.20 16.01 21.33
CA ALA A 237 -9.57 16.73 20.23
C ALA A 237 -9.30 18.18 20.64
N PHE A 238 -8.06 18.63 20.46
CA PHE A 238 -7.59 19.95 20.86
C PHE A 238 -7.01 20.72 19.68
N ARG A 239 -7.32 22.01 19.64
CA ARG A 239 -6.83 22.94 18.63
C ARG A 239 -6.74 24.34 19.22
N ARG A 240 -5.68 25.10 18.90
CA ARG A 240 -5.46 26.45 19.46
C ARG A 240 -5.44 26.47 21.00
N GLY A 241 -4.90 25.41 21.60
CA GLY A 241 -4.82 25.25 23.06
C GLY A 241 -6.15 24.94 23.76
N GLU A 242 -7.28 24.87 23.04
CA GLU A 242 -8.60 24.57 23.63
C GLU A 242 -9.15 23.23 23.15
N ARG A 243 -10.04 22.64 23.96
CA ARG A 243 -10.80 21.45 23.57
C ARG A 243 -11.88 21.82 22.55
N VAL A 244 -11.78 21.26 21.35
CA VAL A 244 -12.79 21.36 20.30
C VAL A 244 -13.99 20.49 20.66
N ASP A 245 -13.74 19.21 20.91
CA ASP A 245 -14.77 18.24 21.25
C ASP A 245 -14.16 17.04 22.01
N SER A 246 -15.01 16.22 22.64
CA SER A 246 -14.61 14.99 23.33
C SER A 246 -15.69 13.91 23.28
N ILE A 247 -15.27 12.66 23.12
CA ILE A 247 -16.13 11.48 23.18
C ILE A 247 -15.80 10.69 24.43
N VAL A 248 -16.81 10.43 25.26
CA VAL A 248 -16.71 9.50 26.39
C VAL A 248 -16.67 8.07 25.85
N LEU A 249 -15.71 7.30 26.33
CA LEU A 249 -15.48 5.93 25.89
C LEU A 249 -16.04 4.95 26.93
N ASN A 250 -16.60 3.84 26.44
CA ASN A 250 -16.97 2.71 27.29
C ASN A 250 -16.04 1.54 26.96
N PRO A 251 -15.04 1.25 27.80
CA PRO A 251 -14.04 0.22 27.54
C PRO A 251 -14.64 -1.14 27.19
N LYS A 252 -15.73 -1.51 27.87
CA LYS A 252 -16.39 -2.81 27.68
C LYS A 252 -17.07 -2.95 26.32
N ALA A 253 -17.59 -1.86 25.77
CA ALA A 253 -18.28 -1.88 24.48
C ALA A 253 -17.29 -1.84 23.29
N LEU A 254 -16.10 -1.28 23.49
CA LEU A 254 -15.15 -1.00 22.42
C LEU A 254 -14.22 -2.17 22.09
N VAL A 255 -13.93 -3.07 23.05
CA VAL A 255 -12.94 -4.15 22.86
C VAL A 255 -13.24 -5.07 21.67
N ALA A 256 -14.52 -5.31 21.33
CA ALA A 256 -14.89 -6.24 20.26
C ALA A 256 -14.97 -5.60 18.86
N GLU A 257 -15.21 -4.29 18.79
CA GLU A 257 -15.52 -3.59 17.52
C GLU A 257 -14.64 -2.35 17.31
N LEU A 258 -13.50 -2.26 18.00
CA LEU A 258 -12.72 -1.03 18.03
C LEU A 258 -12.27 -0.58 16.64
N GLU A 259 -11.74 -1.48 15.82
CA GLU A 259 -11.25 -1.18 14.48
C GLU A 259 -12.37 -0.60 13.60
N VAL A 260 -13.57 -1.22 13.64
CA VAL A 260 -14.74 -0.76 12.90
C VAL A 260 -15.19 0.63 13.40
N LEU A 261 -15.23 0.84 14.71
CA LEU A 261 -15.60 2.13 15.30
C LEU A 261 -14.54 3.20 15.05
N TRP A 262 -13.27 2.82 14.97
CA TRP A 262 -12.18 3.73 14.68
C TRP A 262 -12.34 4.33 13.29
N GLU A 263 -12.49 3.47 12.27
CA GLU A 263 -12.66 3.90 10.89
C GLU A 263 -14.04 4.54 10.63
N ALA A 264 -15.13 4.01 11.19
CA ALA A 264 -16.48 4.50 10.90
C ALA A 264 -16.89 5.72 11.72
N ARG A 265 -16.31 5.91 12.92
CA ARG A 265 -16.76 6.95 13.87
C ARG A 265 -15.63 7.88 14.30
N PHE A 266 -14.52 7.36 14.82
CA PHE A 266 -13.50 8.22 15.43
C PHE A 266 -12.69 9.00 14.41
N LEU A 267 -12.23 8.39 13.34
CA LEU A 267 -11.49 9.07 12.26
C LEU A 267 -12.33 10.15 11.55
N PRO A 268 -13.58 9.88 11.13
CA PRO A 268 -14.46 10.91 10.58
C PRO A 268 -14.74 12.04 11.57
N TRP A 269 -14.87 11.73 12.86
CA TRP A 269 -15.06 12.73 13.91
C TRP A 269 -13.81 13.61 14.11
N LEU A 270 -12.61 13.03 14.17
CA LEU A 270 -11.35 13.76 14.25
C LEU A 270 -11.14 14.66 13.02
N THR A 271 -11.54 14.18 11.84
CA THR A 271 -11.54 14.98 10.61
C THR A 271 -12.48 16.18 10.73
N LYS A 272 -13.71 15.98 11.21
CA LYS A 272 -14.68 17.07 11.47
C LYS A 272 -14.17 18.08 12.50
N CYS A 273 -13.39 17.63 13.49
CA CYS A 273 -12.75 18.48 14.47
C CYS A 273 -11.58 19.32 13.90
N ASN A 274 -11.16 19.08 12.64
CA ASN A 274 -10.03 19.73 11.99
C ASN A 274 -8.73 19.65 12.80
N VAL A 275 -8.51 18.49 13.44
CA VAL A 275 -7.28 18.23 14.22
C VAL A 275 -6.30 17.32 13.48
N LEU A 276 -6.72 16.64 12.40
CA LEU A 276 -5.85 15.78 11.60
C LEU A 276 -5.15 16.61 10.51
N THR A 277 -3.82 16.69 10.59
CA THR A 277 -3.00 17.45 9.65
C THR A 277 -1.81 16.61 9.19
N SER A 278 -1.59 16.52 7.88
CA SER A 278 -0.49 15.74 7.31
C SER A 278 0.83 16.50 7.30
N GLU A 279 0.78 17.83 7.17
CA GLU A 279 1.96 18.68 7.15
C GLU A 279 2.22 19.27 8.53
N ARG A 280 3.49 19.24 8.96
CA ARG A 280 3.92 19.99 10.13
C ARG A 280 3.81 21.48 9.86
N GLN A 281 3.09 22.18 10.73
CA GLN A 281 3.28 23.61 10.85
C GLN A 281 4.67 23.82 11.48
N ALA A 282 5.63 24.25 10.67
CA ALA A 282 6.92 24.65 11.19
C ALA A 282 6.69 25.72 12.26
N SER A 283 7.01 25.40 13.51
CA SER A 283 7.09 26.40 14.58
C SER A 283 8.07 27.47 14.12
N GLN A 284 7.57 28.59 13.59
CA GLN A 284 8.36 29.74 13.16
C GLN A 284 8.97 30.50 14.35
N ASN A 285 9.19 29.84 15.48
CA ASN A 285 9.45 30.52 16.74
C ASN A 285 10.94 30.67 17.08
N ASN A 286 11.89 30.44 16.15
CA ASN A 286 13.32 30.67 16.44
C ASN A 286 14.22 31.10 15.25
N GLN A 287 13.68 31.59 14.13
CA GLN A 287 14.53 32.09 13.01
C GLN A 287 14.28 33.54 12.58
N SER A 288 13.64 34.36 13.43
CA SER A 288 13.44 35.79 13.17
C SER A 288 14.56 36.70 13.72
N LYS A 289 15.81 36.21 13.81
CA LYS A 289 17.01 37.02 14.11
C LYS A 289 18.22 36.61 13.26
N SER A 290 18.09 36.70 11.95
CA SER A 290 19.25 36.81 11.04
C SER A 290 18.84 37.56 9.79
N ARG A 291 18.70 38.89 9.92
CA ARG A 291 18.60 39.80 8.78
C ARG A 291 19.76 40.77 8.87
N ARG A 292 20.54 40.84 7.78
CA ARG A 292 21.65 41.76 7.47
C ARG A 292 23.06 41.24 7.76
N LYS A 293 23.61 40.51 6.78
CA LYS A 293 24.86 40.97 6.17
C LYS A 293 24.85 40.64 4.68
N LYS A 294 24.72 41.70 3.89
CA LYS A 294 24.98 41.72 2.46
C LYS A 294 26.50 41.54 2.30
N HIS A 295 26.93 40.49 1.61
CA HIS A 295 28.21 40.45 0.93
C HIS A 295 28.01 39.69 -0.37
N ALA A 296 28.40 40.35 -1.46
CA ALA A 296 28.46 39.81 -2.79
C ALA A 296 29.77 39.02 -2.95
N ASP A 297 29.66 37.88 -3.62
CA ASP A 297 30.64 37.19 -4.49
C ASP A 297 29.87 35.99 -5.05
N GLU A 298 29.41 36.04 -6.29
CA GLU A 298 30.12 35.57 -7.50
C GLU A 298 30.36 34.06 -7.48
N ASP A 299 29.40 33.34 -8.11
CA ASP A 299 29.50 32.06 -8.84
C ASP A 299 28.39 31.04 -8.48
N GLU A 300 27.13 31.36 -8.77
CA GLU A 300 26.11 30.35 -9.09
C GLU A 300 25.16 30.94 -10.14
N THR A 301 25.45 30.72 -11.43
CA THR A 301 24.44 30.86 -12.50
C THR A 301 23.41 29.74 -12.37
N GLU A 302 22.58 29.82 -11.33
CA GLU A 302 21.33 29.10 -11.26
C GLU A 302 20.41 29.69 -12.31
N HIS A 303 20.01 28.84 -13.26
CA HIS A 303 19.26 29.25 -14.44
C HIS A 303 17.99 30.00 -14.02
N GLU A 304 17.86 31.26 -14.44
CA GLU A 304 16.60 31.98 -14.43
C GLU A 304 15.56 31.14 -15.18
N GLY A 305 14.62 30.54 -14.45
CA GLY A 305 13.55 29.75 -15.03
C GLY A 305 12.78 30.56 -16.08
N PHE A 306 12.48 29.94 -17.22
CA PHE A 306 11.76 30.57 -18.32
C PHE A 306 10.34 30.95 -17.87
N ASP A 307 10.01 32.25 -17.75
CA ASP A 307 8.66 32.73 -17.45
C ASP A 307 7.77 32.69 -18.71
N CYS A 308 6.77 31.81 -18.74
CA CYS A 308 5.82 31.73 -19.84
C CYS A 308 4.77 32.87 -19.87
N GLY A 309 4.70 33.72 -18.85
CA GLY A 309 3.83 34.90 -18.81
C GLY A 309 2.34 34.64 -18.57
N VAL A 310 1.93 33.39 -18.32
CA VAL A 310 0.53 33.02 -18.04
C VAL A 310 0.26 32.90 -16.54
N ASP A 311 -0.64 33.73 -16.04
CA ASP A 311 -1.05 33.70 -14.63
C ASP A 311 -1.79 32.39 -14.28
N GLY A 312 -1.36 31.73 -13.21
CA GLY A 312 -1.89 30.44 -12.77
C GLY A 312 -1.26 29.22 -13.45
N CYS A 313 -0.23 29.38 -14.29
CA CYS A 313 0.52 28.24 -14.81
C CYS A 313 1.38 27.57 -13.72
N ARG A 314 1.16 26.28 -13.45
CA ARG A 314 1.99 25.50 -12.51
C ARG A 314 3.45 25.38 -12.97
N LEU A 315 3.69 25.44 -14.27
CA LEU A 315 5.01 25.29 -14.90
C LEU A 315 5.65 26.63 -15.26
N ARG A 316 5.14 27.73 -14.69
CA ARG A 316 5.48 29.11 -15.09
C ARG A 316 6.98 29.38 -15.16
N PHE A 317 7.79 28.85 -14.24
CA PHE A 317 9.24 29.07 -14.17
C PHE A 317 10.05 27.79 -14.46
N GLY A 318 9.47 26.83 -15.18
CA GLY A 318 10.10 25.54 -15.46
C GLY A 318 10.85 25.55 -16.80
N TYR A 319 10.22 24.96 -17.81
CA TYR A 319 10.76 24.82 -19.18
C TYR A 319 9.79 25.46 -20.18
N LYS A 320 10.23 25.66 -21.43
CA LYS A 320 9.35 26.18 -22.49
C LYS A 320 8.16 25.25 -22.74
N HIS A 321 6.95 25.75 -22.56
CA HIS A 321 5.72 25.01 -22.80
C HIS A 321 4.68 25.92 -23.46
N GLU A 322 3.77 25.34 -24.23
CA GLU A 322 2.69 26.06 -24.90
C GLU A 322 1.37 25.87 -24.14
N HIS A 323 0.63 26.96 -23.96
CA HIS A 323 -0.67 26.93 -23.33
C HIS A 323 -1.75 26.56 -24.33
N VAL A 324 -1.96 25.25 -24.51
CA VAL A 324 -3.09 24.73 -25.29
C VAL A 324 -4.35 24.72 -24.43
N GLY A 325 -5.18 25.75 -24.60
CA GLY A 325 -6.51 25.83 -24.02
C GLY A 325 -7.53 26.28 -25.07
N THR A 326 -8.79 25.88 -24.91
CA THR A 326 -9.87 26.50 -25.68
C THR A 326 -9.82 28.00 -25.43
N SER A 327 -9.89 28.80 -26.51
CA SER A 327 -9.70 30.24 -26.46
C SER A 327 -10.64 30.88 -25.42
N GLN A 328 -10.26 32.04 -24.88
CA GLN A 328 -11.11 32.75 -23.91
C GLN A 328 -12.54 32.92 -24.44
N GLN A 329 -12.68 33.10 -25.77
CA GLN A 329 -13.94 33.15 -26.47
C GLN A 329 -14.78 31.87 -26.31
N THR A 330 -14.17 30.69 -26.37
CA THR A 330 -14.87 29.42 -26.12
C THR A 330 -15.31 29.26 -24.67
N LYS A 331 -14.53 29.78 -23.70
CA LYS A 331 -14.92 29.77 -22.28
C LYS A 331 -16.08 30.73 -22.01
N ASP A 332 -16.06 31.90 -22.66
CA ASP A 332 -17.12 32.89 -22.56
C ASP A 332 -18.40 32.40 -23.23
N ASP A 333 -18.31 31.69 -24.37
CA ASP A 333 -19.45 31.02 -24.99
C ASP A 333 -20.04 29.96 -24.05
N ILE A 334 -19.25 29.06 -23.47
CA ILE A 334 -19.76 28.04 -22.53
C ILE A 334 -20.40 28.69 -21.29
N ALA A 335 -19.86 29.81 -20.81
CA ALA A 335 -20.44 30.56 -19.70
C ALA A 335 -21.77 31.21 -20.09
N ALA A 336 -21.91 31.72 -21.31
CA ALA A 336 -23.15 32.30 -21.83
C ALA A 336 -24.28 31.26 -21.96
N TRP A 337 -23.95 30.01 -22.32
CA TRP A 337 -24.92 28.91 -22.36
C TRP A 337 -25.44 28.55 -20.96
N ARG A 338 -24.63 28.72 -19.91
CA ARG A 338 -25.06 28.47 -18.51
C ARG A 338 -25.95 29.58 -17.95
N GLN A 339 -25.93 30.77 -18.55
CA GLN A 339 -26.68 31.94 -18.09
C GLN A 339 -27.92 32.26 -18.93
N SER A 340 -28.20 31.49 -19.99
CA SER A 340 -29.43 31.66 -20.76
C SER A 340 -30.60 31.00 -20.01
N PRO A 341 -31.57 31.77 -19.45
CA PRO A 341 -32.78 31.18 -18.92
C PRO A 341 -33.64 30.68 -20.08
N ALA A 342 -34.25 29.51 -19.91
CA ALA A 342 -35.28 29.02 -20.82
C ALA A 342 -36.51 29.92 -20.83
#